data_AF-A0A0G1M9U0-F1
#
_entry.id   AF-A0A0G1M9U0-F1
#
_cell.length_a   1.000
_cell.length_b   1.000
_cell.length_c   1.000
_cell.angle_alpha   90.00
_cell.angle_beta   90.00
_cell.angle_gamma   90.00
#
_symmetry.space_group_name_H-M   'P 1'
#
loop_
_entity.id
_entity.type
_entity.pdbx_description
1 polymer ?
#
loop_
_entity_poly.entity_id
_entity_poly.type
_entity_poly.pdbx_seq_one_letter_code
_entity_poly.pdbx_strand_id
1 'polypeptide(L)'
;MGLLAFLEKTMSVGEKDSRAIELAKELTALEGTIRLDWTRRVYGDGVYSGYQTLRDFYKGKQWSFRKEGGGTMRTYNYCFTIVENMTAFLTNEPPQISCPPRNVTDPVERSLAEGRTKLLDAIHEDNALSLVFQRAVRTGSITGDAFIFGAIPTFKTKE
;
A
#
# COMPACT_ATOMS: atom_id res chain seq x y z
N MET A 1 -22.02 -16.18 25.26
CA MET A 1 -23.33 -16.49 24.65
C MET A 1 -23.71 -15.33 23.73
N GLY A 2 -23.04 -15.27 22.58
CA GLY A 2 -23.09 -14.11 21.67
C GLY A 2 -24.10 -14.31 20.54
N LEU A 3 -24.69 -13.20 20.10
CA LEU A 3 -25.70 -13.02 19.04
C LEU A 3 -25.38 -13.64 17.65
N LEU A 4 -24.25 -14.33 17.48
CA LEU A 4 -23.84 -14.98 16.23
C LEU A 4 -24.43 -16.39 16.02
N ALA A 5 -25.11 -16.96 17.02
CA ALA A 5 -25.63 -18.34 16.96
C ALA A 5 -26.97 -18.49 16.19
N PHE A 6 -27.58 -17.39 15.72
CA PHE A 6 -28.93 -17.43 15.11
C PHE A 6 -28.95 -17.51 13.57
N LEU A 7 -27.79 -17.48 12.91
CA LEU A 7 -27.66 -17.55 11.44
C LEU A 7 -27.20 -18.91 10.91
N GLU A 8 -27.02 -19.92 11.77
CA GLU A 8 -26.68 -21.30 11.37
C GLU A 8 -27.92 -22.11 10.94
N LYS A 9 -28.80 -21.52 10.13
CA LYS A 9 -29.84 -22.28 9.45
C LYS A 9 -29.39 -22.64 8.04
N THR A 10 -28.66 -23.74 7.97
CA THR A 10 -28.71 -24.75 6.90
C THR A 10 -28.72 -24.22 5.47
N MET A 11 -27.54 -24.10 4.85
CA MET A 11 -27.43 -24.30 3.40
C MET A 11 -26.81 -25.67 3.15
N SER A 12 -27.61 -26.58 2.61
CA SER A 12 -27.20 -27.91 2.22
C SER A 12 -26.25 -27.84 1.03
N VAL A 13 -25.18 -28.61 1.13
CA VAL A 13 -24.27 -29.00 0.04
C VAL A 13 -25.09 -29.38 -1.20
N GLY A 14 -25.03 -28.56 -2.26
CA GLY A 14 -25.52 -28.96 -3.60
C GLY A 14 -26.38 -27.97 -4.40
N GLU A 15 -26.76 -26.80 -3.89
CA GLU A 15 -27.51 -25.83 -4.70
C GLU A 15 -26.57 -24.98 -5.58
N LYS A 16 -26.63 -25.22 -6.89
CA LYS A 16 -26.08 -24.33 -7.94
C LYS A 16 -26.98 -23.13 -8.09
N ASP A 17 -27.05 -22.28 -7.07
CA ASP A 17 -27.83 -21.05 -7.14
C ASP A 17 -27.20 -20.15 -8.22
N SER A 18 -27.90 -19.97 -9.35
CA SER A 18 -27.38 -19.25 -10.52
C SER A 18 -26.95 -17.84 -10.15
N ARG A 19 -27.63 -17.26 -9.15
CA ARG A 19 -27.34 -15.95 -8.61
C ARG A 19 -26.03 -15.89 -7.82
N ALA A 20 -25.68 -16.95 -7.09
CA ALA A 20 -24.40 -17.03 -6.40
C ALA A 20 -23.22 -17.13 -7.38
N ILE A 21 -23.41 -17.84 -8.50
CA ILE A 21 -22.40 -17.95 -9.57
C ILE A 21 -22.23 -16.60 -10.31
N GLU A 22 -23.32 -15.88 -10.57
CA GLU A 22 -23.27 -14.52 -11.14
C GLU A 22 -22.56 -13.53 -10.21
N LEU A 23 -22.92 -13.51 -8.92
CA LEU A 23 -22.28 -12.67 -7.90
C LEU A 23 -20.79 -12.96 -7.77
N ALA A 24 -20.39 -14.23 -7.80
CA ALA A 24 -18.97 -14.61 -7.76
C ALA A 24 -18.20 -14.06 -8.97
N LYS A 25 -18.79 -14.09 -10.18
CA LYS A 25 -18.18 -13.49 -11.38
C LYS A 25 -18.05 -11.98 -11.28
N GLU A 26 -19.08 -11.29 -10.79
CA GLU A 26 -19.07 -9.84 -10.58
C GLU A 26 -18.01 -9.43 -9.56
N LEU A 27 -17.94 -10.12 -8.42
CA LEU A 27 -16.92 -9.91 -7.39
C LEU A 27 -15.51 -10.11 -7.93
N THR A 28 -15.28 -11.16 -8.72
CA THR A 28 -13.97 -11.44 -9.34
C THR A 28 -13.57 -10.34 -10.32
N ALA A 29 -14.50 -9.85 -11.14
CA ALA A 29 -14.24 -8.76 -12.09
C ALA A 29 -13.96 -7.42 -11.37
N LEU A 30 -14.71 -7.11 -10.31
CA LEU A 30 -14.46 -5.96 -9.44
C LEU A 30 -13.09 -6.06 -8.77
N GLU A 31 -12.74 -7.23 -8.25
CA GLU A 31 -11.43 -7.45 -7.62
C GLU A 31 -10.28 -7.22 -8.61
N GLY A 32 -10.40 -7.70 -9.85
CA GLY A 32 -9.41 -7.44 -10.90
C GLY A 32 -9.25 -5.96 -11.22
N THR A 33 -10.35 -5.22 -11.28
CA THR A 33 -10.37 -3.78 -11.55
C THR A 33 -9.73 -2.99 -10.40
N ILE A 34 -10.10 -3.33 -9.16
CA ILE A 34 -9.55 -2.73 -7.94
C ILE A 34 -8.06 -3.01 -7.84
N ARG A 35 -7.61 -4.25 -8.12
CA ARG A 35 -6.18 -4.61 -8.14
C ARG A 35 -5.41 -3.79 -9.16
N LEU A 36 -5.93 -3.61 -10.38
CA LEU A 36 -5.26 -2.80 -11.41
C LEU A 36 -5.14 -1.32 -11.00
N ASP A 37 -6.22 -0.73 -10.49
CA ASP A 37 -6.21 0.66 -10.01
C ASP A 37 -5.26 0.81 -8.80
N TRP A 38 -5.29 -0.16 -7.90
CA TRP A 38 -4.37 -0.25 -6.77
C TRP A 38 -2.91 -0.28 -7.20
N THR A 39 -2.55 -1.17 -8.13
CA THR A 39 -1.21 -1.27 -8.69
C THR A 39 -0.80 0.06 -9.31
N ARG A 40 -1.69 0.72 -10.07
CA ARG A 40 -1.39 2.05 -10.65
C ARG A 40 -1.10 3.10 -9.57
N ARG A 41 -1.84 3.10 -8.47
CA ARG A 41 -1.64 4.05 -7.37
C ARG A 41 -0.40 3.75 -6.53
N VAL A 42 -0.18 2.49 -6.16
CA VAL A 42 0.97 2.04 -5.35
C VAL A 42 2.28 2.16 -6.10
N TYR A 43 2.29 1.82 -7.39
CA TYR A 43 3.47 1.99 -8.23
C TYR A 43 3.56 3.39 -8.81
N GLY A 44 2.67 4.32 -8.46
CA GLY A 44 2.67 5.72 -8.93
C GLY A 44 2.62 5.88 -10.45
N ASP A 45 2.09 4.88 -11.17
CA ASP A 45 1.71 4.98 -12.59
C ASP A 45 0.41 5.78 -12.77
N GLY A 46 -0.08 6.40 -11.69
CA GLY A 46 -1.12 7.43 -11.75
C GLY A 46 -0.74 8.45 -12.81
N VAL A 47 -1.65 8.65 -13.76
CA VAL A 47 -1.56 9.49 -14.96
C VAL A 47 -1.54 10.99 -14.58
N TYR A 48 -0.80 11.35 -13.54
CA TYR A 48 -0.55 12.74 -13.18
C TYR A 48 0.64 13.22 -14.00
N SER A 49 0.36 14.13 -14.94
CA SER A 49 1.37 14.75 -15.79
C SER A 49 2.40 15.48 -14.93
N GLY A 50 3.54 14.84 -14.67
CA GLY A 50 4.61 15.34 -13.81
C GLY A 50 5.45 14.21 -13.21
N TYR A 51 4.81 13.16 -12.69
CA TYR A 51 5.52 12.02 -12.09
C TYR A 51 6.31 11.22 -13.11
N GLN A 52 5.82 11.12 -14.35
CA GLN A 52 6.56 10.46 -15.42
C GLN A 52 7.89 11.17 -15.71
N THR A 53 7.90 12.51 -15.73
CA THR A 53 9.13 13.31 -15.91
C THR A 53 10.11 13.10 -14.77
N LEU A 54 9.63 13.09 -13.52
CA LEU A 54 10.46 12.85 -12.34
C LEU A 54 11.04 11.43 -12.33
N ARG A 55 10.26 10.43 -12.75
CA ARG A 55 10.73 9.05 -12.93
C ARG A 55 11.77 8.94 -14.03
N ASP A 56 11.56 9.60 -15.15
CA ASP A 56 12.52 9.60 -16.25
C ASP A 56 13.82 10.32 -15.84
N PHE A 57 13.73 11.38 -15.04
CA PHE A 57 14.88 12.03 -14.41
C PHE A 57 15.61 11.08 -13.45
N TYR A 58 14.90 10.40 -12.54
CA TYR A 58 15.49 9.39 -11.65
C TYR A 58 16.15 8.25 -12.42
N LYS A 59 15.56 7.81 -13.54
CA LYS A 59 16.12 6.77 -14.43
C LYS A 59 17.32 7.24 -15.25
N GLY A 60 17.75 8.49 -15.13
CA GLY A 60 18.90 9.00 -15.87
C GLY A 60 18.57 9.44 -17.29
N LYS A 61 17.30 9.78 -17.61
CA LYS A 61 16.91 10.26 -18.96
C LYS A 61 16.95 11.78 -19.13
N GLN A 62 17.45 12.51 -18.14
CA GLN A 62 17.59 13.97 -18.16
C GLN A 62 18.66 14.50 -19.12
N TRP A 63 19.50 13.63 -19.68
CA TRP A 63 20.62 14.06 -20.52
C TRP A 63 20.13 14.51 -21.89
N SER A 64 20.32 15.80 -22.17
CA SER A 64 20.04 16.44 -23.46
C SER A 64 21.02 16.02 -24.54
N PHE A 65 22.27 15.69 -24.17
CA PHE A 65 23.30 15.24 -25.09
C PHE A 65 23.34 13.71 -25.15
N ARG A 66 23.10 13.17 -26.35
CA ARG A 66 23.38 11.76 -26.68
C ARG A 66 24.46 11.76 -27.74
N LYS A 67 25.55 11.03 -27.51
CA LYS A 67 26.62 10.90 -28.50
C LYS A 67 26.05 10.26 -29.77
N GLU A 68 26.14 10.97 -30.90
CA GLU A 68 25.73 10.42 -32.20
C GLU A 68 26.68 9.28 -32.63
N GLY A 69 26.16 8.33 -33.42
CA GLY A 69 26.95 7.23 -33.99
C GLY A 69 27.10 5.99 -33.11
N GLY A 70 26.25 5.79 -32.09
CA GLY A 70 26.22 4.54 -31.31
C GLY A 70 27.43 4.32 -30.38
N GLY A 71 28.26 5.35 -30.20
CA GLY A 71 29.40 5.30 -29.28
C GLY A 71 28.95 5.15 -27.82
N THR A 72 29.66 4.33 -27.05
CA THR A 72 29.43 4.20 -25.61
C THR A 72 29.73 5.51 -24.90
N MET A 73 28.78 5.98 -24.08
CA MET A 73 28.94 7.14 -23.22
C MET A 73 28.80 6.68 -21.77
N ARG A 74 29.80 6.98 -20.94
CA ARG A 74 29.73 6.69 -19.51
C ARG A 74 28.95 7.82 -18.83
N THR A 75 27.82 7.48 -18.23
CA THR A 75 26.94 8.42 -17.53
C THR A 75 26.84 8.01 -16.06
N TYR A 76 27.10 8.94 -15.16
CA TYR A 76 26.98 8.72 -13.72
C TYR A 76 25.64 9.28 -13.23
N ASN A 77 24.75 8.40 -12.77
CA ASN A 77 23.45 8.79 -12.23
C ASN A 77 23.53 9.05 -10.72
N TYR A 78 24.01 10.23 -10.34
CA TYR A 78 24.07 10.63 -8.92
C TYR A 78 22.70 10.76 -8.27
N CYS A 79 21.66 11.09 -9.04
CA CYS A 79 20.28 11.19 -8.53
C CYS A 79 19.81 9.83 -7.96
N PHE A 80 20.07 8.74 -8.69
CA PHE A 80 19.76 7.39 -8.21
C PHE A 80 20.41 7.12 -6.85
N THR A 81 21.71 7.39 -6.70
CA THR A 81 22.42 7.14 -5.45
C THR A 81 21.87 7.99 -4.29
N ILE A 82 21.55 9.26 -4.53
CA ILE A 82 20.98 10.14 -3.49
C ILE A 82 19.62 9.62 -3.03
N VAL A 83 18.75 9.27 -3.97
CA VAL A 83 17.39 8.76 -3.67
C VAL A 83 17.44 7.46 -2.88
N GLU A 84 18.29 6.50 -3.29
CA GLU A 84 18.40 5.21 -2.60
C GLU A 84 19.01 5.38 -1.19
N ASN A 85 20.00 6.27 -1.01
CA ASN A 85 20.56 6.55 0.31
C ASN A 85 19.54 7.22 1.25
N MET A 86 18.77 8.20 0.76
CA MET A 86 17.72 8.84 1.55
C MET A 86 16.59 7.86 1.90
N THR A 87 16.21 7.01 0.94
CA THR A 87 15.21 5.95 1.17
C THR A 87 15.69 5.02 2.27
N ALA A 88 16.93 4.52 2.18
CA ALA A 88 17.49 3.63 3.18
C ALA A 88 17.56 4.27 4.58
N PHE A 89 17.93 5.56 4.65
CA PHE A 89 17.96 6.30 5.91
C PHE A 89 16.56 6.40 6.55
N LEU A 90 15.55 6.77 5.76
CA LEU A 90 14.17 6.94 6.24
C LEU A 90 13.48 5.62 6.58
N THR A 91 13.90 4.51 5.97
CA THR A 91 13.29 3.18 6.18
C THR A 91 14.12 2.29 7.09
N ASN A 92 15.11 2.84 7.79
CA ASN A 92 15.96 2.08 8.70
C ASN A 92 15.17 1.52 9.89
N GLU A 93 14.14 2.25 10.32
CA GLU A 93 13.23 1.82 11.37
C GLU A 93 11.80 1.74 10.84
N PRO A 94 10.99 0.78 11.31
CA PRO A 94 9.58 0.75 10.97
C PRO A 94 8.87 1.99 11.51
N PRO A 95 7.89 2.53 10.77
CA PRO A 95 7.14 3.70 11.22
C PRO A 95 6.34 3.34 12.49
N GLN A 96 6.45 4.20 13.52
CA GLN A 96 5.66 4.07 14.74
C GLN A 96 4.46 5.01 14.69
N ILE A 97 3.27 4.48 14.98
CA ILE A 97 2.04 5.26 15.07
C ILE A 97 1.45 5.00 16.47
N SER A 98 1.27 6.05 17.25
CA SER A 98 0.68 5.97 18.59
C SER A 98 -0.55 6.84 18.70
N CYS A 99 -1.50 6.42 19.53
CA CYS A 99 -2.70 7.19 19.84
C CYS A 99 -2.59 7.70 21.29
N PRO A 100 -2.03 8.90 21.53
CA PRO A 100 -1.86 9.41 22.88
C PRO A 100 -3.22 9.73 23.55
N PRO A 101 -3.32 9.61 24.88
CA PRO A 101 -4.50 10.06 25.61
C PRO A 101 -4.61 11.60 25.56
N ARG A 102 -5.83 12.14 25.63
CA ARG A 102 -6.04 13.60 25.74
C ARG A 102 -5.61 14.11 27.11
N ASN A 103 -5.84 13.32 28.15
CA ASN A 103 -5.38 13.61 29.50
C ASN A 103 -4.55 12.43 30.07
N VAL A 104 -3.30 12.70 30.42
CA VAL A 104 -2.36 11.71 30.94
C VAL A 104 -2.68 11.33 32.40
N THR A 105 -3.38 12.19 33.14
CA THR A 105 -3.70 11.96 34.55
C THR A 105 -4.92 11.07 34.76
N ASP A 106 -5.76 10.88 33.73
CA ASP A 106 -6.92 9.97 33.80
C ASP A 106 -6.49 8.53 33.51
N PRO A 107 -6.58 7.61 34.50
CA PRO A 107 -6.21 6.21 34.31
C PRO A 107 -7.06 5.49 33.26
N VAL A 108 -8.33 5.85 33.14
CA VAL A 108 -9.26 5.21 32.19
C VAL A 108 -8.87 5.59 30.77
N GLU A 109 -8.67 6.89 30.53
CA GLU A 109 -8.27 7.37 29.21
C GLU A 109 -6.91 6.79 28.78
N ARG A 110 -5.96 6.68 29.71
CA ARG A 110 -4.67 6.04 29.45
C ARG A 110 -4.83 4.58 29.00
N SER A 111 -5.66 3.80 29.70
CA SER A 111 -5.91 2.40 29.31
C SER A 111 -6.58 2.28 27.93
N LEU A 112 -7.48 3.21 27.59
CA LEU A 112 -8.12 3.26 26.27
C LEU A 112 -7.13 3.64 25.16
N ALA A 113 -6.24 4.59 25.43
CA ALA A 113 -5.18 4.99 24.50
C ALA A 113 -4.19 3.83 24.21
N GLU A 114 -3.79 3.10 25.25
CA GLU A 114 -2.97 1.89 25.12
C GLU A 114 -3.70 0.81 24.31
N GLY A 115 -5.00 0.58 24.58
CA GLY A 115 -5.81 -0.36 23.81
C GLY A 115 -5.96 0.00 22.33
N ARG A 116 -6.18 1.28 22.02
CA ARG A 116 -6.23 1.79 20.64
C ARG A 116 -4.90 1.61 19.92
N THR A 117 -3.80 1.92 20.59
CA THR A 117 -2.45 1.76 20.02
C THR A 117 -2.18 0.29 19.68
N LYS A 118 -2.48 -0.64 20.60
CA LYS A 118 -2.35 -2.09 20.33
C LYS A 118 -3.20 -2.56 19.14
N LEU A 119 -4.41 -2.03 18.99
CA LEU A 119 -5.28 -2.37 17.87
C LEU A 119 -4.74 -1.83 16.54
N LEU A 120 -4.18 -0.61 16.54
CA LEU A 120 -3.50 -0.06 15.38
C LEU A 120 -2.26 -0.88 15.00
N ASP A 121 -1.45 -1.28 15.97
CA ASP A 121 -0.26 -2.11 15.74
C ASP A 121 -0.63 -3.44 15.09
N ALA A 122 -1.68 -4.12 15.56
CA ALA A 122 -2.19 -5.36 14.96
C ALA A 122 -2.63 -5.14 13.49
N ILE A 123 -3.36 -4.05 13.22
CA ILE A 123 -3.76 -3.69 11.84
C ILE A 123 -2.52 -3.44 10.98
N HIS A 124 -1.49 -2.77 11.50
CA HIS A 124 -0.27 -2.48 10.76
C HIS A 124 0.52 -3.74 10.43
N GLU A 125 0.60 -4.69 11.35
CA GLU A 125 1.22 -5.99 11.14
C GLU A 125 0.47 -6.79 10.06
N ASP A 126 -0.86 -6.89 10.15
CA ASP A 126 -1.69 -7.59 9.16
C ASP A 126 -1.55 -7.01 7.74
N ASN A 127 -1.31 -5.70 7.65
CA ASN A 127 -1.14 -4.98 6.38
C ASN A 127 0.33 -4.88 5.92
N ALA A 128 1.28 -5.50 6.63
CA ALA A 128 2.71 -5.42 6.35
C ALA A 128 3.22 -3.97 6.18
N LEU A 129 2.84 -3.08 7.11
CA LEU A 129 3.07 -1.64 7.01
C LEU A 129 4.52 -1.27 6.69
N SER A 130 5.51 -1.97 7.28
CA SER A 130 6.93 -1.70 7.01
C SER A 130 7.28 -1.78 5.53
N LEU A 131 6.76 -2.78 4.81
CA LEU A 131 6.99 -2.94 3.38
C LEU A 131 6.26 -1.86 2.57
N VAL A 132 5.02 -1.55 2.94
CA VAL A 132 4.21 -0.51 2.29
C VAL A 132 4.87 0.86 2.47
N PHE A 133 5.34 1.14 3.68
CA PHE A 133 6.05 2.36 4.03
C PHE A 133 7.36 2.49 3.25
N GLN A 134 8.16 1.43 3.15
CA GLN A 134 9.38 1.45 2.36
C GLN A 134 9.11 1.82 0.89
N ARG A 135 8.05 1.27 0.30
CA ARG A 135 7.63 1.59 -1.08
C ARG A 135 7.14 3.03 -1.20
N ALA A 136 6.38 3.51 -0.23
CA ALA A 136 5.89 4.88 -0.18
C ALA A 136 7.07 5.88 -0.07
N VAL A 137 8.00 5.67 0.85
CA VAL A 137 9.19 6.51 1.04
C VAL A 137 10.03 6.58 -0.24
N ARG A 138 10.25 5.44 -0.91
CA ARG A 138 10.97 5.41 -2.17
C ARG A 138 10.26 6.22 -3.25
N THR A 139 8.93 6.08 -3.35
CA THR A 139 8.13 6.83 -4.32
C THR A 139 8.18 8.32 -4.02
N GLY A 140 8.00 8.72 -2.76
CA GLY A 140 8.11 10.11 -2.31
C GLY A 140 9.49 10.71 -2.52
N SER A 141 10.55 9.91 -2.40
CA SER A 141 11.91 10.37 -2.69
C SER A 141 12.13 10.63 -4.20
N ILE A 142 11.35 10.00 -5.07
CA ILE A 142 11.41 10.19 -6.53
C ILE A 142 10.48 11.34 -6.96
N THR A 143 9.23 11.36 -6.49
CA THR A 143 8.18 12.26 -7.01
C THR A 143 7.88 13.45 -6.11
N GLY A 144 8.40 13.48 -4.89
CA GLY A 144 8.08 14.50 -3.88
C GLY A 144 6.81 14.20 -3.07
N ASP A 145 6.08 13.13 -3.42
CA ASP A 145 4.83 12.74 -2.78
C ASP A 145 4.66 11.22 -2.76
N ALA A 146 3.88 10.72 -1.80
CA ALA A 146 3.58 9.30 -1.71
C ALA A 146 2.22 9.07 -1.08
N PHE A 147 1.59 7.96 -1.49
CA PHE A 147 0.33 7.51 -0.92
C PHE A 147 0.53 6.12 -0.32
N ILE A 148 0.06 5.96 0.91
CA ILE A 148 -0.01 4.67 1.59
C ILE A 148 -1.43 4.17 1.46
N PHE A 149 -1.55 2.92 1.04
CA PHE A 149 -2.84 2.27 0.96
C PHE A 149 -2.74 0.91 1.70
N GLY A 150 -3.79 0.52 2.43
CA GLY A 150 -3.86 -0.73 3.23
C GLY A 150 -3.90 -2.02 2.39
N ALA A 151 -4.25 -3.19 2.93
CA ALA A 151 -4.40 -4.37 2.08
C ALA A 151 -5.61 -4.22 1.14
N ILE A 152 -5.53 -4.76 -0.07
CA ILE A 152 -6.70 -4.94 -0.92
C ILE A 152 -7.63 -5.91 -0.17
N PRO A 153 -8.89 -5.53 0.10
CA PRO A 153 -9.83 -6.45 0.74
C PRO A 153 -9.99 -7.68 -0.16
N THR A 154 -9.55 -8.84 0.34
CA THR A 154 -9.76 -10.11 -0.35
C THR A 154 -11.04 -10.73 0.20
N PHE A 155 -12.01 -10.92 -0.68
CA PHE A 155 -13.25 -11.61 -0.32
C PHE A 155 -12.97 -13.11 -0.38
N LYS A 156 -12.59 -13.71 0.75
CA LYS A 156 -12.51 -15.16 0.85
C LYS A 156 -13.94 -15.71 0.90
N THR A 157 -14.42 -16.28 -0.21
CA THR A 157 -15.54 -17.21 -0.16
C THR A 157 -15.03 -18.46 0.53
N LYS A 158 -15.63 -18.82 1.67
CA LYS A 158 -15.33 -20.09 2.33
C LYS A 158 -15.60 -21.22 1.31
N GLU A 159 -14.59 -22.02 1.04
CA GLU A 159 -14.76 -23.34 0.39
C GLU A 159 -15.59 -24.26 1.29
#